data_AF-A0A2V7TD86-F1
#
_entry.id   AF-A0A2V7TD86-F1
#
_cell.length_a   1.000
_cell.length_b   1.000
_cell.length_c   1.000
_cell.angle_alpha   90.00
_cell.angle_beta   90.00
_cell.angle_gamma   90.00
#
_symmetry.space_group_name_H-M   'P 1'
#
loop_
_entity.id
_entity.type
_entity.pdbx_description
1 polymer ?
#
loop_
_entity_poly.entity_id
_entity_poly.type
_entity_poly.pdbx_seq_one_letter_code
_entity_poly.pdbx_strand_id
1 'polypeptide(L)'
;MPDSVRVDFSGCTFSRDGYTVALSGSIDLVDPTPTVTDRAFRTRSNDFTRTVTNSTAGTTRSVVENGVRSIVGTPDQIQLADTMETDYTFATKATASHVRKWLATFTADQAGSIQIGSPLPSGNLSVSGSSTWTSGTNNYLLAVTTSVPLHYNASCSVEPRFDSGALTIAVTKGTASTTVTIQFTACGQYTVTRTMA
;
A
#
# COMPACT_ATOMS: atom_id res chain seq x y z
N MET A 1 19.71 10.69 8.60
CA MET A 1 19.37 10.87 7.17
C MET A 1 19.34 12.36 6.88
N PRO A 2 19.41 12.85 5.64
CA PRO A 2 18.95 14.21 5.37
C PRO A 2 17.50 14.33 5.83
N ASP A 3 17.15 15.40 6.55
CA ASP A 3 15.80 15.61 7.09
C ASP A 3 14.73 15.59 5.98
N SER A 4 15.13 15.97 4.76
CA SER A 4 14.38 15.69 3.54
C SER A 4 15.30 15.67 2.31
N VAL A 5 14.94 14.86 1.31
CA VAL A 5 15.53 14.84 -0.03
C VAL A 5 14.40 14.93 -1.04
N ARG A 6 14.49 15.87 -1.98
CA ARG A 6 13.62 15.91 -3.15
C ARG A 6 14.39 15.43 -4.37
N VAL A 7 13.79 14.48 -5.09
CA VAL A 7 14.27 14.03 -6.40
C VAL A 7 13.32 14.57 -7.46
N ASP A 8 13.82 15.49 -8.29
CA ASP A 8 13.09 16.04 -9.43
C ASP A 8 13.46 15.26 -10.70
N PHE A 9 12.46 14.83 -11.45
CA PHE A 9 12.64 14.02 -12.65
C PHE A 9 12.48 14.82 -13.94
N SER A 10 12.47 16.15 -13.88
CA SER A 10 12.35 17.01 -15.07
C SER A 10 13.44 16.70 -16.10
N GLY A 11 13.00 16.33 -17.31
CA GLY A 11 13.90 15.99 -18.43
C GLY A 11 14.51 14.59 -18.38
N CYS A 12 14.16 13.73 -17.41
CA CYS A 12 14.68 12.37 -17.33
C CYS A 12 14.08 11.47 -18.42
N THR A 13 14.88 11.12 -19.44
CA THR A 13 14.46 10.26 -20.56
C THR A 13 15.49 9.17 -20.84
N PHE A 14 15.01 7.96 -21.10
CA PHE A 14 15.82 6.79 -21.44
C PHE A 14 15.23 6.12 -22.68
N SER A 15 16.06 5.80 -23.68
CA SER A 15 15.60 5.14 -24.91
C SER A 15 16.41 3.88 -25.20
N ARG A 16 15.72 2.78 -25.53
CA ARG A 16 16.35 1.51 -25.91
C ARG A 16 15.36 0.64 -26.70
N ASP A 17 15.83 0.00 -27.76
CA ASP A 17 15.11 -1.05 -28.52
C ASP A 17 13.67 -0.67 -28.92
N GLY A 18 13.47 0.56 -29.43
CA GLY A 18 12.16 1.07 -29.84
C GLY A 18 11.23 1.49 -28.70
N TYR A 19 11.73 1.49 -27.46
CA TYR A 19 11.03 2.03 -26.29
C TYR A 19 11.70 3.31 -25.81
N THR A 20 10.89 4.30 -25.44
CA THR A 20 11.32 5.49 -24.72
C THR A 20 10.56 5.59 -23.41
N VAL A 21 11.29 5.71 -22.30
CA VAL A 21 10.76 5.93 -20.96
C VAL A 21 11.08 7.37 -20.57
N ALA A 22 10.07 8.17 -20.30
CA ALA A 22 10.22 9.50 -19.72
C ALA A 22 9.68 9.51 -18.29
N LEU A 23 10.43 10.11 -17.38
CA LEU A 23 10.02 10.41 -16.02
C LEU A 23 9.82 11.93 -15.88
N SER A 24 8.87 12.35 -15.06
CA SER A 24 8.65 13.75 -14.68
C SER A 24 8.00 13.85 -13.31
N GLY A 25 7.82 15.07 -12.80
CA GLY A 25 7.34 15.32 -11.44
C GLY A 25 8.45 15.11 -10.41
N SER A 26 8.07 14.93 -9.14
CA SER A 26 9.06 14.71 -8.07
C SER A 26 8.62 13.67 -7.05
N ILE A 27 9.62 13.12 -6.35
CA ILE A 27 9.41 12.33 -5.14
C ILE A 27 10.18 13.03 -4.00
N ASP A 28 9.47 13.32 -2.92
CA ASP A 28 10.09 13.79 -1.67
C ASP A 28 10.24 12.61 -0.71
N LEU A 29 11.44 12.39 -0.21
CA LEU A 29 11.78 11.48 0.88
C LEU A 29 12.00 12.33 2.12
N VAL A 30 11.15 12.17 3.13
CA VAL A 30 11.14 13.03 4.31
C VAL A 30 11.28 12.17 5.56
N ASP A 31 12.09 12.60 6.52
CA ASP A 31 12.03 12.12 7.89
C ASP A 31 10.84 12.81 8.59
N PRO A 32 9.74 12.09 8.88
CA PRO A 32 8.57 12.70 9.50
C PRO A 32 8.76 12.99 11.00
N THR A 33 9.83 12.52 11.63
CA THR A 33 10.14 12.62 13.06
C THR A 33 11.59 13.06 13.28
N PRO A 34 12.01 14.24 12.75
CA PRO A 34 13.42 14.63 12.64
C PRO A 34 14.16 14.81 13.97
N THR A 35 13.44 14.88 15.09
CA THR A 35 14.01 15.01 16.44
C THR A 35 14.13 13.66 17.17
N VAL A 36 13.71 12.56 16.56
CA VAL A 36 13.67 11.23 17.15
C VAL A 36 14.62 10.32 16.39
N THR A 37 15.49 9.60 17.10
CA THR A 37 16.34 8.57 16.49
C THR A 37 15.50 7.33 16.19
N ASP A 38 14.84 7.32 15.04
CA ASP A 38 14.05 6.19 14.55
C ASP A 38 14.37 5.87 13.08
N ARG A 39 13.52 5.09 12.42
CA ARG A 39 13.57 4.84 10.97
C ARG A 39 12.24 5.12 10.32
N ALA A 40 11.55 6.13 10.83
CA ALA A 40 10.39 6.65 10.16
C ALA A 40 10.81 7.20 8.80
N PHE A 41 9.95 7.01 7.82
CA PHE A 41 10.14 7.62 6.52
C PHE A 41 8.80 7.94 5.90
N ARG A 42 8.78 9.01 5.13
CA ARG A 42 7.64 9.43 4.35
C ARG A 42 8.07 9.66 2.92
N THR A 43 7.36 9.03 2.00
CA THR A 43 7.46 9.34 0.58
C THR A 43 6.26 10.18 0.18
N ARG A 44 6.50 11.28 -0.55
CA ARG A 44 5.47 12.06 -1.22
C ARG A 44 5.73 12.02 -2.71
N SER A 45 4.79 11.51 -3.48
CA SER A 45 4.80 11.65 -4.95
C SER A 45 4.07 12.93 -5.30
N ASN A 46 4.72 13.84 -6.04
CA ASN A 46 4.11 15.06 -6.55
C ASN A 46 4.06 14.96 -8.07
N ASP A 47 2.92 14.50 -8.58
CA ASP A 47 2.68 14.22 -10.00
C ASP A 47 3.80 13.38 -10.64
N PHE A 48 4.32 12.41 -9.88
CA PHE A 48 5.40 11.55 -10.36
C PHE A 48 4.88 10.71 -11.52
N THR A 49 5.35 11.02 -12.72
CA THR A 49 4.81 10.45 -13.95
C THR A 49 5.85 9.58 -14.61
N ARG A 50 5.48 8.35 -14.94
CA ARG A 50 6.26 7.48 -15.83
C ARG A 50 5.49 7.28 -17.12
N THR A 51 6.05 7.76 -18.22
CA THR A 51 5.53 7.55 -19.57
C THR A 51 6.40 6.55 -20.33
N VAL A 52 5.78 5.60 -21.01
CA VAL A 52 6.46 4.61 -21.86
C VAL A 52 5.87 4.66 -23.26
N THR A 53 6.68 5.01 -24.24
CA THR A 53 6.33 5.06 -25.65
C THR A 53 7.03 3.92 -26.39
N ASN A 54 6.27 3.12 -27.13
CA ASN A 54 6.77 2.12 -28.08
C ASN A 54 6.67 2.71 -29.49
N SER A 55 7.80 3.02 -30.11
CA SER A 55 7.87 3.62 -31.45
C SER A 55 7.48 2.66 -32.56
N THR A 56 7.70 1.35 -32.38
CA THR A 56 7.33 0.33 -33.36
C THR A 56 5.81 0.15 -33.44
N ALA A 57 5.14 0.12 -32.28
CA ALA A 57 3.69 -0.01 -32.20
C ALA A 57 2.95 1.34 -32.28
N GLY A 58 3.67 2.46 -32.19
CA GLY A 58 3.06 3.80 -32.15
C GLY A 58 2.15 4.02 -30.93
N THR A 59 2.45 3.37 -29.80
CA THR A 59 1.60 3.43 -28.60
C THR A 59 2.35 4.05 -27.42
N THR A 60 1.59 4.72 -26.56
CA THR A 60 2.10 5.31 -25.33
C THR A 60 1.21 4.91 -24.16
N ARG A 61 1.82 4.58 -23.03
CA ARG A 61 1.14 4.37 -21.74
C ARG A 61 1.80 5.23 -20.68
N SER A 62 1.05 5.63 -19.67
CA SER A 62 1.60 6.36 -18.52
C SER A 62 0.98 5.92 -17.20
N VAL A 63 1.72 6.17 -16.14
CA VAL A 63 1.26 6.09 -14.75
C VAL A 63 1.65 7.40 -14.08
N VAL A 64 0.70 8.05 -13.41
CA VAL A 64 0.93 9.24 -12.58
C VAL A 64 0.62 8.87 -11.14
N GLU A 65 1.58 9.06 -10.25
CA GLU A 65 1.40 8.82 -8.81
C GLU A 65 1.39 10.15 -8.05
N ASN A 66 0.39 10.33 -7.20
CA ASN A 66 0.26 11.49 -6.33
C ASN A 66 -0.13 11.05 -4.91
N GLY A 67 0.38 11.74 -3.91
CA GLY A 67 0.00 11.50 -2.51
C GLY A 67 1.18 11.13 -1.62
N VAL A 68 0.85 10.56 -0.46
CA VAL A 68 1.78 10.36 0.66
C VAL A 68 1.67 8.94 1.18
N ARG A 69 2.82 8.31 1.40
CA ARG A 69 2.95 7.08 2.19
C ARG A 69 3.96 7.31 3.30
N SER A 70 3.59 6.98 4.53
CA SER A 70 4.39 7.22 5.73
C SER A 70 4.47 5.94 6.53
N ILE A 71 5.67 5.60 7.00
CA ILE A 71 5.90 4.57 8.00
C ILE A 71 6.55 5.26 9.20
N VAL A 72 6.00 5.05 10.39
CA VAL A 72 6.55 5.54 11.65
C VAL A 72 6.57 4.37 12.61
N GLY A 73 7.67 4.19 13.33
CA GLY A 73 7.81 3.07 14.25
C GLY A 73 8.52 3.47 15.53
N THR A 74 8.08 2.86 16.62
CA THR A 74 8.74 2.83 17.91
C THR A 74 9.15 1.38 18.24
N PRO A 75 9.91 1.14 19.31
CA PRO A 75 10.14 -0.21 19.81
C PRO A 75 8.88 -1.01 20.20
N ASP A 76 7.72 -0.35 20.30
CA ASP A 76 6.44 -0.96 20.69
C ASP A 76 5.50 -1.17 19.50
N GLN A 77 5.54 -0.27 18.52
CA GLN A 77 4.55 -0.22 17.44
C GLN A 77 5.15 0.24 16.12
N ILE A 78 4.66 -0.30 15.00
CA ILE A 78 4.90 0.23 13.66
C ILE A 78 3.57 0.60 13.02
N GLN A 79 3.49 1.81 12.48
CA GLN A 79 2.33 2.30 11.76
C GLN A 79 2.68 2.63 10.31
N LEU A 80 1.83 2.19 9.39
CA LEU A 80 1.81 2.60 8.00
C LEU A 80 0.54 3.42 7.74
N ALA A 81 0.71 4.60 7.17
CA ALA A 81 -0.35 5.41 6.59
C ALA A 81 -0.10 5.60 5.10
N ASP A 82 -1.09 5.34 4.25
CA ASP A 82 -1.00 5.45 2.79
C ASP A 82 -2.24 6.20 2.27
N THR A 83 -2.02 7.38 1.70
CA THR A 83 -3.02 8.19 1.00
C THR A 83 -2.47 8.52 -0.37
N MET A 84 -2.72 7.63 -1.33
CA MET A 84 -2.15 7.71 -2.67
C MET A 84 -3.24 7.65 -3.73
N GLU A 85 -3.05 8.39 -4.80
CA GLU A 85 -3.81 8.29 -6.04
C GLU A 85 -2.86 7.87 -7.16
N THR A 86 -3.35 7.03 -8.06
CA THR A 86 -2.59 6.58 -9.20
C THR A 86 -3.46 6.58 -10.44
N ASP A 87 -3.11 7.43 -11.40
CA ASP A 87 -3.79 7.52 -12.69
C ASP A 87 -3.04 6.74 -13.75
N TYR A 88 -3.78 5.96 -14.52
CA TYR A 88 -3.27 5.10 -15.57
C TYR A 88 -3.78 5.60 -16.92
N THR A 89 -2.89 5.71 -17.89
CA THR A 89 -3.24 5.75 -19.32
C THR A 89 -2.69 4.50 -19.98
N PHE A 90 -3.57 3.68 -20.54
CA PHE A 90 -3.18 2.46 -21.24
C PHE A 90 -2.80 2.74 -22.69
N ALA A 91 -2.13 1.79 -23.35
CA ALA A 91 -1.77 1.89 -24.76
C ALA A 91 -2.98 2.08 -25.70
N THR A 92 -4.16 1.63 -25.28
CA THR A 92 -5.44 1.82 -25.96
C THR A 92 -6.04 3.23 -25.76
N LYS A 93 -5.36 4.11 -25.03
CA LYS A 93 -5.84 5.41 -24.54
C LYS A 93 -6.97 5.36 -23.51
N ALA A 94 -7.41 4.15 -23.13
CA ALA A 94 -8.28 4.01 -21.97
C ALA A 94 -7.58 4.52 -20.71
N THR A 95 -8.36 5.04 -19.77
CA THR A 95 -7.86 5.54 -18.49
C THR A 95 -8.44 4.75 -17.32
N ALA A 96 -7.72 4.77 -16.22
CA ALA A 96 -8.22 4.33 -14.92
C ALA A 96 -7.59 5.14 -13.80
N SER A 97 -8.24 5.22 -12.66
CA SER A 97 -7.69 5.80 -11.43
C SER A 97 -7.79 4.80 -10.28
N HIS A 98 -6.80 4.84 -9.39
CA HIS A 98 -6.73 4.05 -8.16
C HIS A 98 -6.47 4.97 -6.98
N VAL A 99 -7.50 5.21 -6.18
CA VAL A 99 -7.41 6.01 -4.95
C VAL A 99 -7.31 5.07 -3.74
N ARG A 100 -6.31 5.28 -2.90
CA ARG A 100 -5.97 4.47 -1.73
C ARG A 100 -5.98 5.31 -0.47
N LYS A 101 -6.60 4.78 0.60
CA LYS A 101 -6.52 5.34 1.95
C LYS A 101 -6.42 4.19 2.95
N TRP A 102 -5.23 3.95 3.46
CA TRP A 102 -4.93 2.82 4.34
C TRP A 102 -4.22 3.25 5.61
N LEU A 103 -4.60 2.60 6.69
CA LEU A 103 -3.92 2.62 7.97
C LEU A 103 -3.68 1.18 8.40
N ALA A 104 -2.42 0.83 8.66
CA ALA A 104 -2.05 -0.43 9.27
C ALA A 104 -1.18 -0.13 10.50
N THR A 105 -1.48 -0.79 11.62
CA THR A 105 -0.75 -0.60 12.88
C THR A 105 -0.43 -1.96 13.47
N PHE A 106 0.85 -2.26 13.62
CA PHE A 106 1.36 -3.45 14.29
C PHE A 106 1.85 -3.07 15.68
N THR A 107 1.35 -3.72 16.73
CA THR A 107 1.77 -3.50 18.13
C THR A 107 2.36 -4.80 18.66
N ALA A 108 3.59 -4.78 19.15
CA ALA A 108 4.24 -5.96 19.70
C ALA A 108 3.57 -6.41 21.01
N ASP A 109 3.56 -7.72 21.26
CA ASP A 109 3.03 -8.25 22.53
C ASP A 109 3.91 -7.84 23.72
N GLN A 110 5.22 -7.78 23.48
CA GLN A 110 6.20 -7.29 24.44
C GLN A 110 6.64 -5.87 24.03
N ALA A 111 6.35 -4.88 24.87
CA ALA A 111 6.87 -3.52 24.70
C ALA A 111 8.40 -3.52 24.60
N GLY A 112 8.94 -2.70 23.70
CA GLY A 112 10.38 -2.58 23.45
C GLY A 112 10.97 -3.66 22.55
N SER A 113 10.19 -4.66 22.12
CA SER A 113 10.73 -5.83 21.42
C SER A 113 10.91 -5.63 19.91
N ILE A 114 10.35 -4.58 19.32
CA ILE A 114 10.57 -4.28 17.89
C ILE A 114 11.98 -3.75 17.73
N GLN A 115 12.81 -4.51 17.02
CA GLN A 115 14.17 -4.15 16.69
C GLN A 115 14.31 -3.97 15.18
N ILE A 116 14.81 -2.81 14.79
CA ILE A 116 15.09 -2.50 13.40
C ILE A 116 16.07 -3.52 12.80
N GLY A 117 15.77 -3.98 11.58
CA GLY A 117 16.63 -4.93 10.86
C GLY A 117 16.52 -6.37 11.35
N SER A 118 15.70 -6.63 12.37
CA SER A 118 15.34 -7.96 12.84
C SER A 118 13.93 -8.34 12.36
N PRO A 119 13.58 -9.63 12.31
CA PRO A 119 12.20 -10.06 12.11
C PRO A 119 11.27 -9.45 13.16
N LEU A 120 10.01 -9.24 12.80
CA LEU A 120 9.02 -8.76 13.75
C LEU A 120 8.81 -9.78 14.88
N PRO A 121 8.70 -9.33 16.15
CA PRO A 121 8.26 -10.18 17.26
C PRO A 121 6.78 -10.57 17.07
N SER A 122 6.25 -11.42 17.95
CA SER A 122 4.80 -11.63 18.03
C SER A 122 4.08 -10.32 18.39
N GLY A 123 2.87 -10.14 17.87
CA GLY A 123 2.12 -8.92 18.06
C GLY A 123 0.81 -8.86 17.30
N ASN A 124 0.07 -7.78 17.49
CA ASN A 124 -1.24 -7.57 16.92
C ASN A 124 -1.19 -6.59 15.74
N LEU A 125 -1.65 -7.03 14.57
CA LEU A 125 -1.84 -6.20 13.37
C LEU A 125 -3.30 -5.76 13.26
N SER A 126 -3.52 -4.45 13.30
CA SER A 126 -4.78 -3.82 12.95
C SER A 126 -4.68 -3.18 11.57
N VAL A 127 -5.69 -3.39 10.71
CA VAL A 127 -5.78 -2.79 9.38
C VAL A 127 -7.14 -2.14 9.23
N SER A 128 -7.15 -0.91 8.73
CA SER A 128 -8.37 -0.21 8.31
C SER A 128 -8.06 0.63 7.10
N GLY A 129 -8.75 0.38 5.99
CA GLY A 129 -8.50 1.14 4.78
C GLY A 129 -9.40 0.75 3.62
N SER A 130 -9.25 1.51 2.55
CA SER A 130 -10.00 1.31 1.33
C SER A 130 -9.19 1.66 0.08
N SER A 131 -9.56 1.02 -1.01
CA SER A 131 -9.09 1.30 -2.36
C SER A 131 -10.29 1.46 -3.28
N THR A 132 -10.31 2.52 -4.10
CA THR A 132 -11.31 2.71 -5.15
C THR A 132 -10.61 2.62 -6.50
N TRP A 133 -11.09 1.73 -7.37
CA TRP A 133 -10.65 1.61 -8.75
C TRP A 133 -11.76 2.06 -9.70
N THR A 134 -11.48 3.09 -10.50
CA THR A 134 -12.42 3.58 -11.51
C THR A 134 -11.81 3.40 -12.90
N SER A 135 -12.58 2.81 -13.83
CA SER A 135 -12.17 2.70 -15.23
C SER A 135 -13.40 2.71 -16.14
N GLY A 136 -13.52 3.75 -16.97
CA GLY A 136 -14.72 4.02 -17.75
C GLY A 136 -15.94 4.16 -16.84
N THR A 137 -16.97 3.35 -17.08
CA THR A 137 -18.19 3.30 -16.26
C THR A 137 -18.09 2.33 -15.07
N ASN A 138 -16.98 1.59 -14.95
CA ASN A 138 -16.79 0.66 -13.84
C ASN A 138 -16.17 1.38 -12.65
N ASN A 139 -16.76 1.17 -11.47
CA ASN A 139 -16.21 1.58 -10.19
C ASN A 139 -16.23 0.40 -9.22
N TYR A 140 -15.09 0.12 -8.60
CA TYR A 140 -14.92 -0.92 -7.59
C TYR A 140 -14.36 -0.32 -6.32
N LEU A 141 -15.06 -0.52 -5.20
CA LEU A 141 -14.57 -0.18 -3.88
C LEU A 141 -14.15 -1.45 -3.16
N LEU A 142 -12.92 -1.49 -2.68
CA LEU A 142 -12.42 -2.44 -1.70
C LEU A 142 -12.31 -1.72 -0.36
N ALA A 143 -12.93 -2.26 0.69
CA ALA A 143 -12.73 -1.81 2.06
C ALA A 143 -12.29 -2.99 2.92
N VAL A 144 -11.33 -2.76 3.81
CA VAL A 144 -10.77 -3.80 4.68
C VAL A 144 -10.69 -3.26 6.10
N THR A 145 -11.11 -4.08 7.05
CA THR A 145 -11.05 -3.78 8.47
C THR A 145 -10.68 -5.03 9.27
N THR A 146 -9.97 -4.86 10.36
CA THR A 146 -9.79 -5.88 11.39
C THR A 146 -10.59 -5.47 12.62
N SER A 147 -11.80 -6.00 12.77
CA SER A 147 -12.62 -5.76 13.97
C SER A 147 -12.02 -6.41 15.23
N VAL A 148 -11.30 -7.51 15.03
CA VAL A 148 -10.40 -8.13 16.02
C VAL A 148 -9.00 -8.11 15.41
N PRO A 149 -8.00 -7.47 16.04
CA PRO A 149 -6.64 -7.44 15.51
C PRO A 149 -6.12 -8.85 15.18
N LEU A 150 -5.34 -8.96 14.10
CA LEU A 150 -4.70 -10.20 13.68
C LEU A 150 -3.47 -10.43 14.55
N HIS A 151 -3.47 -11.47 15.38
CA HIS A 151 -2.31 -11.79 16.21
C HIS A 151 -1.30 -12.60 15.39
N TYR A 152 -0.20 -11.95 15.03
CA TYR A 152 0.95 -12.56 14.40
C TYR A 152 1.79 -13.26 15.46
N ASN A 153 2.13 -14.53 15.20
CA ASN A 153 2.94 -15.33 16.08
C ASN A 153 4.27 -15.67 15.40
N ALA A 154 5.36 -15.10 15.92
CA ALA A 154 6.70 -15.28 15.35
C ALA A 154 7.19 -16.73 15.42
N SER A 155 6.72 -17.52 16.39
CA SER A 155 7.03 -18.94 16.53
C SER A 155 6.21 -19.85 15.59
N CYS A 156 5.22 -19.28 14.90
CA CYS A 156 4.41 -20.01 13.94
C CYS A 156 5.24 -20.44 12.72
N SER A 157 5.22 -21.74 12.40
CA SER A 157 5.93 -22.29 11.24
C SER A 157 5.05 -22.40 9.98
N VAL A 158 3.74 -22.17 10.11
CA VAL A 158 2.77 -22.26 9.00
C VAL A 158 2.30 -20.87 8.61
N GLU A 159 2.35 -20.57 7.31
CA GLU A 159 1.83 -19.32 6.77
C GLU A 159 0.32 -19.41 6.44
N PRO A 160 -0.44 -18.30 6.55
CA PRO A 160 -0.03 -17.02 7.13
C PRO A 160 0.15 -17.15 8.66
N ARG A 161 1.20 -16.54 9.22
CA ARG A 161 1.61 -16.71 10.63
C ARG A 161 0.70 -15.99 11.65
N PHE A 162 -0.59 -15.93 11.38
CA PHE A 162 -1.60 -15.50 12.34
C PHE A 162 -2.17 -16.72 13.04
N ASP A 163 -2.32 -16.64 14.35
CA ASP A 163 -2.96 -17.70 15.15
C ASP A 163 -4.36 -17.31 15.65
N SER A 164 -4.70 -16.02 15.61
CA SER A 164 -6.01 -15.50 15.97
C SER A 164 -6.29 -14.15 15.32
N GLY A 165 -7.54 -13.70 15.42
CA GLY A 165 -8.02 -12.43 14.87
C GLY A 165 -8.89 -12.57 13.62
N ALA A 166 -9.46 -11.47 13.17
CA ALA A 166 -10.44 -11.45 12.08
C ALA A 166 -10.18 -10.31 11.09
N LEU A 167 -10.31 -10.63 9.81
CA LEU A 167 -10.25 -9.67 8.72
C LEU A 167 -11.59 -9.65 7.99
N THR A 168 -12.21 -8.48 7.87
CA THR A 168 -13.41 -8.27 7.06
C THR A 168 -13.06 -7.44 5.83
N ILE A 169 -13.42 -7.96 4.66
CA ILE A 169 -13.17 -7.37 3.35
C ILE A 169 -14.52 -7.15 2.68
N ALA A 170 -14.84 -5.93 2.31
CA ALA A 170 -16.01 -5.60 1.50
C ALA A 170 -15.56 -5.18 0.10
N VAL A 171 -16.17 -5.77 -0.93
CA VAL A 171 -15.98 -5.39 -2.33
C VAL A 171 -17.33 -4.95 -2.89
N THR A 172 -17.43 -3.70 -3.32
CA THR A 172 -18.64 -3.10 -3.87
C THR A 172 -18.42 -2.73 -5.33
N LYS A 173 -19.37 -3.12 -6.20
CA LYS A 173 -19.43 -2.71 -7.61
C LYS A 173 -20.83 -2.16 -7.91
N GLY A 174 -20.93 -0.86 -8.16
CA GLY A 174 -22.23 -0.20 -8.28
C GLY A 174 -23.04 -0.37 -6.98
N THR A 175 -24.21 -0.99 -7.06
CA THR A 175 -25.07 -1.27 -5.89
C THR A 175 -24.84 -2.65 -5.26
N ALA A 176 -24.09 -3.54 -5.90
CA ALA A 176 -23.85 -4.90 -5.40
C ALA A 176 -22.64 -4.92 -4.47
N SER A 177 -22.76 -5.59 -3.32
CA SER A 177 -21.67 -5.71 -2.35
C SER A 177 -21.44 -7.16 -1.93
N THR A 178 -20.19 -7.59 -1.92
CA THR A 178 -19.75 -8.87 -1.34
C THR A 178 -18.88 -8.59 -0.13
N THR A 179 -19.22 -9.21 1.00
CA THR A 179 -18.37 -9.20 2.19
C THR A 179 -17.71 -10.57 2.36
N VAL A 180 -16.41 -10.59 2.61
CA VAL A 180 -15.61 -11.77 2.94
C VAL A 180 -15.05 -11.56 4.34
N THR A 181 -15.28 -12.52 5.23
CA THR A 181 -14.66 -12.54 6.56
C THR A 181 -13.70 -13.72 6.64
N ILE A 182 -12.46 -13.44 7.02
CA ILE A 182 -11.42 -14.44 7.30
C ILE A 182 -11.18 -14.44 8.80
N GLN A 183 -11.44 -15.56 9.46
CA GLN A 183 -11.23 -15.73 10.89
C GLN A 183 -10.08 -16.72 11.11
N PHE A 184 -9.01 -16.27 11.78
CA PHE A 184 -7.92 -17.12 12.22
C PHE A 184 -8.26 -17.79 13.55
N THR A 185 -7.96 -19.08 13.66
CA THR A 185 -8.30 -19.89 14.84
C THR A 185 -7.11 -20.66 15.41
N ALA A 186 -6.07 -20.86 14.61
CA ALA A 186 -4.78 -21.38 15.03
C ALA A 186 -3.73 -20.99 13.97
N CYS A 187 -2.46 -21.27 14.26
CA CYS A 187 -1.33 -21.03 13.37
C CYS A 187 -1.59 -21.41 11.89
N GLY A 188 -1.77 -20.41 11.02
CA GLY A 188 -2.05 -20.61 9.59
C GLY A 188 -3.41 -21.24 9.27
N GLN A 189 -4.24 -21.50 10.28
CA GLN A 189 -5.57 -22.07 10.15
C GLN A 189 -6.61 -20.96 10.19
N TYR A 190 -7.50 -20.95 9.20
CA TYR A 190 -8.54 -19.95 9.09
C TYR A 190 -9.79 -20.51 8.44
N THR A 191 -10.91 -19.82 8.68
CA THR A 191 -12.16 -20.04 7.96
C THR A 191 -12.51 -18.81 7.13
N VAL A 192 -13.17 -19.03 6.00
CA VAL A 192 -13.60 -17.96 5.11
C VAL A 192 -15.12 -18.02 4.97
N THR A 193 -15.77 -16.92 5.31
CA THR A 193 -17.22 -16.75 5.11
C THR A 193 -17.46 -15.66 4.09
N ARG A 194 -18.34 -15.91 3.11
CA ARG A 194 -18.73 -14.94 2.10
C ARG A 194 -20.23 -14.66 2.21
N THR A 195 -20.59 -13.38 2.26
CA THR A 195 -21.98 -12.91 2.19
C THR A 195 -22.15 -11.92 1.05
N MET A 196 -23.35 -11.89 0.46
CA MET A 196 -23.71 -10.99 -0.63
C MET A 196 -24.92 -10.18 -0.19
N ALA A 197 -24.87 -8.87 -0.46
CA ALA A 197 -25.95 -7.91 -0.25
C ALA A 197 -26.34 -7.27 -1.58
#